data_AF-A0A352CPS9-F1
#
_entry.id   AF-A0A352CPS9-F1
#
_cell.length_a   1.000
_cell.length_b   1.000
_cell.length_c   1.000
_cell.angle_alpha   90.00
_cell.angle_beta   90.00
_cell.angle_gamma   90.00
#
_symmetry.space_group_name_H-M   'P 1'
#
loop_
_entity.id
_entity.type
_entity.pdbx_description
1 polymer ?
#
loop_
_entity_poly.entity_id
_entity_poly.type
_entity_poly.pdbx_seq_one_letter_code
_entity_poly.pdbx_strand_id
1 'polypeptide(L)'
;MLRYCTNCKKDFDFDPLAVSGKGDLHCPECGGIIGKNSRNPGNKESIEQTEEAIGNAYARLLHLSYIFYMTVGIVGVIGFVLGRYGLLYAATATSLIAYTLQFLTGTLTFTSGLILLPAGAVIGYLHFGSIAGGCLGIHIVFLIRHLIRDIILSLVFKFLGMVSE
;
A
#
# COMPACT_ATOMS: atom_id res chain seq x y z
N MET A 1 38.21 -11.43 -13.75
CA MET A 1 36.99 -10.71 -14.17
C MET A 1 36.16 -10.39 -12.94
N LEU A 2 35.82 -9.12 -12.74
CA LEU A 2 34.99 -8.67 -11.60
C LEU A 2 33.55 -9.18 -11.75
N ARG A 3 33.02 -9.79 -10.68
CA ARG A 3 31.63 -10.25 -10.56
C ARG A 3 31.01 -9.72 -9.28
N TYR A 4 29.75 -9.30 -9.38
CA TYR A 4 29.03 -8.69 -8.28
C TYR A 4 28.26 -9.74 -7.49
N CYS A 5 28.50 -9.81 -6.19
CA CYS A 5 27.69 -10.60 -5.28
C CYS A 5 26.51 -9.76 -4.76
N THR A 6 25.28 -10.17 -5.04
CA THR A 6 24.06 -9.51 -4.56
C THR A 6 23.90 -9.57 -3.04
N ASN A 7 24.41 -10.63 -2.40
CA ASN A 7 24.33 -10.79 -0.94
C ASN A 7 25.35 -9.91 -0.19
N CYS A 8 26.60 -9.85 -0.65
CA CYS A 8 27.64 -9.02 -0.01
C CYS A 8 27.64 -7.57 -0.48
N LYS A 9 26.89 -7.23 -1.54
CA LYS A 9 26.95 -5.95 -2.26
C LYS A 9 28.38 -5.51 -2.66
N LYS A 10 29.28 -6.48 -2.93
CA LYS A 10 30.69 -6.25 -3.30
C LYS A 10 31.07 -6.92 -4.62
N ASP A 11 32.10 -6.40 -5.26
CA ASP A 11 32.73 -7.02 -6.43
C ASP A 11 33.88 -7.92 -6.01
N PHE A 12 33.96 -9.09 -6.62
CA PHE A 12 35.04 -10.05 -6.43
C PHE A 12 35.70 -10.35 -7.76
N ASP A 13 37.03 -10.43 -7.77
CA ASP A 13 37.78 -10.79 -8.96
C ASP A 13 37.93 -12.31 -9.06
N PHE A 14 37.41 -12.89 -10.13
CA PHE A 14 37.52 -14.33 -10.42
C PHE A 14 38.46 -14.57 -11.59
N ASP A 15 39.27 -15.63 -11.51
CA ASP A 15 40.14 -16.07 -12.60
C ASP A 15 39.32 -16.31 -13.89
N PRO A 16 39.75 -15.81 -15.07
CA PRO A 16 39.09 -16.07 -16.35
C PRO A 16 38.70 -17.55 -16.59
N LEU A 17 39.52 -18.51 -16.13
CA LEU A 17 39.25 -19.94 -16.28
C LEU A 17 38.09 -20.44 -15.40
N ALA A 18 37.87 -19.82 -14.23
CA ALA A 18 36.72 -20.13 -13.37
C ALA A 18 35.40 -19.61 -13.96
N VAL A 19 35.47 -18.54 -14.76
CA VAL A 19 34.31 -17.89 -15.39
C VAL A 19 33.88 -18.60 -16.69
N SER A 20 34.80 -19.27 -17.39
CA SER A 20 34.50 -20.08 -18.58
C SER A 20 33.97 -21.49 -18.26
N GLY A 21 34.09 -21.93 -17.00
CA GLY A 21 33.60 -23.22 -16.53
C GLY A 21 32.06 -23.34 -16.51
N LYS A 22 31.56 -24.58 -16.60
CA LYS A 22 30.12 -24.87 -16.48
C LYS A 22 29.56 -24.73 -15.05
N GLY A 23 30.41 -24.62 -14.02
CA GLY A 23 29.99 -24.47 -12.62
C GLY A 23 29.50 -23.06 -12.25
N ASP A 24 28.66 -22.99 -11.22
CA ASP A 24 28.23 -21.73 -10.59
C ASP A 24 29.41 -21.10 -9.82
N LEU A 25 29.55 -19.78 -9.89
CA LEU A 25 30.57 -19.05 -9.13
C LEU A 25 30.07 -18.88 -7.70
N HIS A 26 30.92 -19.14 -6.70
CA HIS A 26 30.56 -18.95 -5.30
C HIS A 26 31.27 -17.71 -4.73
N CYS A 27 30.52 -16.90 -3.96
CA CYS A 27 31.07 -15.77 -3.24
C CYS A 27 32.06 -16.26 -2.16
N PRO A 28 33.31 -15.76 -2.12
CA PRO A 28 34.29 -16.19 -1.12
C PRO A 28 33.97 -15.72 0.31
N GLU A 29 33.12 -14.69 0.47
CA GLU A 29 32.71 -14.20 1.79
C GLU A 29 31.43 -14.86 2.31
N CYS A 30 30.36 -14.92 1.51
CA CYS A 30 29.05 -15.38 1.97
C CYS A 30 28.62 -16.74 1.43
N GLY A 31 29.43 -17.41 0.60
CA GLY A 31 29.12 -18.71 -0.02
C GLY A 31 27.99 -18.69 -1.06
N GLY A 32 27.33 -17.54 -1.25
CA GLY A 32 26.20 -17.38 -2.16
C GLY A 32 26.57 -17.58 -3.63
N ILE A 33 25.62 -18.08 -4.41
CA ILE A 33 25.80 -18.32 -5.85
C ILE A 33 25.79 -16.97 -6.59
N ILE A 34 26.86 -16.72 -7.35
CA ILE A 34 27.06 -15.56 -8.21
C ILE A 34 26.78 -16.00 -9.64
N GLY A 35 25.73 -15.45 -10.25
CA GLY A 35 25.40 -15.76 -11.64
C GLY A 35 26.54 -15.37 -12.61
N LYS A 36 26.77 -16.20 -13.64
CA LYS A 36 27.82 -15.97 -14.67
C LYS A 36 27.64 -14.67 -15.46
N ASN A 37 26.42 -14.12 -15.47
CA ASN A 37 26.10 -12.84 -16.08
C ASN A 37 25.96 -11.70 -15.07
N SER A 38 26.26 -11.93 -13.78
CA SER A 38 26.33 -10.84 -12.81
C SER A 38 27.45 -9.90 -13.21
N ARG A 39 27.05 -8.70 -13.62
CA ARG A 39 27.92 -7.54 -13.77
C ARG A 39 27.50 -6.57 -12.69
N ASN A 40 28.46 -5.83 -12.15
CA ASN A 40 28.16 -4.73 -11.25
C ASN A 40 27.12 -3.82 -11.93
N PRO A 41 25.91 -3.63 -11.36
CA PRO A 41 24.97 -2.68 -11.91
C PRO A 41 25.64 -1.32 -11.88
N GLY A 42 25.84 -0.71 -13.05
CA GLY A 42 26.65 0.51 -13.21
C GLY A 42 26.15 1.73 -12.44
N ASN A 43 25.05 1.62 -11.71
CA ASN A 43 24.48 2.68 -10.90
C ASN A 43 23.76 2.11 -9.66
N LYS A 44 24.53 1.76 -8.62
CA LYS A 44 24.01 1.24 -7.34
C LYS A 44 23.23 2.31 -6.56
N GLU A 45 23.69 3.55 -6.58
CA GLU A 45 23.02 4.68 -5.93
C GLU A 45 21.65 4.96 -6.54
N SER A 46 21.49 4.82 -7.87
CA SER A 46 20.18 5.09 -8.49
C SER A 46 19.12 4.06 -8.14
N ILE A 47 19.49 2.79 -7.91
CA ILE A 47 18.52 1.74 -7.58
C ILE A 47 17.99 1.95 -6.15
N GLU A 48 18.87 2.19 -5.19
CA GLU A 48 18.50 2.44 -3.78
C GLU A 48 17.68 3.74 -3.63
N GLN A 49 18.06 4.81 -4.34
CA GLN A 49 17.27 6.05 -4.41
C GLN A 49 15.92 5.86 -5.10
N THR A 50 15.83 4.99 -6.11
CA THR A 50 14.57 4.71 -6.80
C THR A 50 13.63 3.89 -5.91
N GLU A 51 14.14 2.92 -5.17
CA GLU A 51 13.36 2.13 -4.21
C GLU A 51 12.84 2.99 -3.05
N GLU A 52 13.66 3.88 -2.49
CA GLU A 52 13.21 4.86 -1.49
C GLU A 52 12.20 5.86 -2.06
N ALA A 53 12.39 6.33 -3.28
CA ALA A 53 11.45 7.24 -3.94
C ALA A 53 10.10 6.56 -4.21
N ILE A 54 10.10 5.29 -4.63
CA ILE A 54 8.89 4.49 -4.82
C ILE A 54 8.21 4.25 -3.47
N GLY A 55 8.96 3.87 -2.43
CA GLY A 55 8.45 3.68 -1.07
C GLY A 55 7.81 4.94 -0.51
N ASN A 56 8.46 6.09 -0.67
CA ASN A 56 7.93 7.40 -0.25
C ASN A 56 6.72 7.85 -1.04
N ALA A 57 6.70 7.64 -2.37
CA ALA A 57 5.54 7.94 -3.20
C ALA A 57 4.34 7.07 -2.81
N TYR A 58 4.56 5.77 -2.55
CA TYR A 58 3.54 4.86 -2.09
C TYR A 58 3.00 5.26 -0.72
N ALA A 59 3.88 5.53 0.25
CA ALA A 59 3.49 6.00 1.59
C ALA A 59 2.69 7.31 1.53
N ARG A 60 3.08 8.27 0.66
CA ARG A 60 2.33 9.52 0.46
C ARG A 60 0.96 9.27 -0.17
N LEU A 61 0.85 8.41 -1.18
CA LEU A 61 -0.44 8.03 -1.78
C LEU A 61 -1.38 7.35 -0.77
N LEU A 62 -0.85 6.48 0.09
CA LEU A 62 -1.57 5.85 1.19
C LEU A 62 -2.06 6.87 2.23
N HIS A 63 -1.25 7.89 2.50
CA HIS A 63 -1.59 8.93 3.46
C HIS A 63 -2.61 9.92 2.88
N LEU A 64 -2.50 10.26 1.60
CA LEU A 64 -3.42 11.16 0.91
C LEU A 64 -4.80 10.52 0.73
N SER A 65 -4.83 9.24 0.34
CA SER A 65 -6.07 8.46 0.25
C SER A 65 -6.76 8.33 1.61
N TYR A 66 -6.01 8.07 2.68
CA TYR A 66 -6.54 8.06 4.05
C TYR A 66 -7.23 9.38 4.42
N ILE A 67 -6.54 10.52 4.28
CA ILE A 67 -7.09 11.83 4.64
C ILE A 67 -8.35 12.12 3.83
N PHE A 68 -8.33 11.79 2.54
CA PHE A 68 -9.47 11.98 1.65
C PHE A 68 -10.70 11.20 2.13
N TYR A 69 -10.61 9.88 2.33
CA TYR A 69 -11.78 9.09 2.73
C TYR A 69 -12.27 9.40 4.13
N MET A 70 -11.36 9.74 5.06
CA MET A 70 -11.75 10.19 6.40
C MET A 70 -12.52 11.51 6.34
N THR A 71 -12.01 12.49 5.60
CA THR A 71 -12.65 13.81 5.48
C THR A 71 -14.01 13.70 4.78
N VAL A 72 -14.05 13.05 3.62
CA VAL A 72 -15.30 12.89 2.86
C VAL A 72 -16.30 12.01 3.62
N GLY A 73 -15.82 10.98 4.32
CA GLY A 73 -16.64 10.14 5.20
C GLY A 73 -17.31 10.92 6.32
N ILE A 74 -16.55 11.77 7.03
CA ILE A 74 -17.09 12.65 8.08
C ILE A 74 -18.12 13.62 7.49
N VAL A 75 -17.81 14.25 6.35
CA VAL A 75 -18.75 15.15 5.66
C VAL A 75 -20.04 14.42 5.28
N GLY A 76 -19.95 13.19 4.79
CA GLY A 76 -21.10 12.34 4.48
C GLY A 76 -21.97 12.05 5.70
N VAL A 77 -21.34 11.64 6.82
CA VAL A 77 -22.04 11.40 8.10
C VAL A 77 -22.72 12.66 8.61
N ILE A 78 -22.03 13.80 8.61
CA ILE A 78 -22.62 15.10 9.00
C ILE A 78 -23.80 15.47 8.09
N GLY A 79 -23.67 15.25 6.79
CA GLY A 79 -24.74 15.48 5.82
C GLY A 79 -26.00 14.66 6.13
N PHE A 80 -25.84 13.40 6.56
CA PHE A 80 -26.96 12.57 6.99
C PHE A 80 -27.58 13.08 8.30
N VAL A 81 -26.76 13.36 9.33
CA VAL A 81 -27.23 13.83 10.65
C VAL A 81 -27.99 15.15 10.55
N LEU A 82 -27.53 16.07 9.69
CA LEU A 82 -28.18 17.37 9.47
C LEU A 82 -29.35 17.32 8.47
N GLY A 83 -29.71 16.14 7.96
CA GLY A 83 -30.76 15.97 6.94
C GLY A 83 -30.44 16.62 5.59
N ARG A 84 -29.17 16.98 5.34
CA ARG A 84 -28.69 17.56 4.09
C ARG A 84 -28.29 16.44 3.11
N TYR A 85 -29.27 15.68 2.64
CA TYR A 85 -29.03 14.50 1.82
C TYR A 85 -28.30 14.77 0.50
N GLY A 86 -28.40 15.97 -0.07
CA GLY A 86 -27.60 16.36 -1.23
C GLY A 86 -26.09 16.32 -0.96
N LEU A 87 -25.66 16.72 0.25
CA LEU A 87 -24.27 16.64 0.68
C LEU A 87 -23.83 15.19 0.86
N LEU A 88 -24.68 14.36 1.45
CA LEU A 88 -24.44 12.92 1.62
C LEU A 88 -24.25 12.23 0.28
N TYR A 89 -25.15 12.45 -0.68
CA TYR A 89 -25.07 11.82 -2.00
C TYR A 89 -23.85 12.29 -2.78
N ALA A 90 -23.52 13.58 -2.73
CA ALA A 90 -22.31 14.11 -3.34
C ALA A 90 -21.05 13.45 -2.74
N ALA A 91 -20.96 13.40 -1.42
CA ALA A 91 -19.85 12.76 -0.71
C ALA A 91 -19.74 11.27 -1.07
N THR A 92 -20.86 10.54 -1.10
CA THR A 92 -20.89 9.11 -1.47
C THR A 92 -20.41 8.91 -2.91
N ALA A 93 -20.90 9.70 -3.86
CA ALA A 93 -20.49 9.61 -5.26
C ALA A 93 -18.99 9.89 -5.43
N THR A 94 -18.49 10.96 -4.80
CA THR A 94 -17.06 11.31 -4.82
C THR A 94 -16.19 10.20 -4.24
N SER A 95 -16.58 9.60 -3.11
CA SER A 95 -15.84 8.47 -2.51
C SER A 95 -15.85 7.23 -3.40
N LEU A 96 -16.99 6.88 -4.01
CA LEU A 96 -17.09 5.71 -4.89
C LEU A 96 -16.30 5.89 -6.20
N ILE A 97 -16.30 7.09 -6.78
CA ILE A 97 -15.49 7.41 -7.97
C ILE A 97 -14.01 7.28 -7.64
N ALA A 98 -13.55 7.92 -6.56
CA ALA A 98 -12.17 7.83 -6.12
C ALA A 98 -11.74 6.39 -5.84
N TYR A 99 -12.62 5.61 -5.19
CA TYR A 99 -12.40 4.20 -4.92
C TYR A 99 -12.26 3.38 -6.20
N THR A 100 -13.13 3.62 -7.17
CA THR A 100 -13.12 2.92 -8.46
C THR A 100 -11.86 3.23 -9.25
N LEU A 101 -11.43 4.51 -9.31
CA LEU A 101 -10.19 4.91 -9.96
C LEU A 101 -8.96 4.27 -9.30
N GLN A 102 -8.92 4.23 -7.97
CA GLN A 102 -7.84 3.60 -7.20
C GLN A 102 -7.81 2.08 -7.42
N PHE A 103 -8.98 1.44 -7.50
CA PHE A 103 -9.10 0.02 -7.79
C PHE A 103 -8.58 -0.30 -9.21
N LEU A 104 -8.97 0.48 -10.22
CA LEU A 104 -8.55 0.29 -11.61
C LEU A 104 -7.06 0.54 -11.84
N THR A 105 -6.44 1.41 -11.03
CA THR A 105 -5.00 1.72 -11.11
C THR A 105 -4.11 0.71 -10.37
N GLY A 106 -4.69 -0.39 -9.86
CA GLY A 106 -3.92 -1.47 -9.25
C GLY A 106 -3.36 -1.15 -7.88
N THR A 107 -3.85 -0.10 -7.21
CA THR A 107 -3.45 0.16 -5.83
C THR A 107 -4.00 -0.95 -4.91
N LEU A 108 -3.11 -1.81 -4.41
CA LEU A 108 -3.42 -2.94 -3.52
C LEU A 108 -4.13 -2.53 -2.23
N THR A 109 -4.16 -1.23 -1.94
CA THR A 109 -4.77 -0.63 -0.76
C THR A 109 -6.28 -0.80 -0.65
N PHE A 110 -7.00 -1.37 -1.63
CA PHE A 110 -8.47 -1.30 -1.66
C PHE A 110 -9.21 -2.60 -1.96
N THR A 111 -8.55 -3.75 -2.08
CA THR A 111 -9.20 -5.05 -2.38
C THR A 111 -10.31 -5.44 -1.40
N SER A 112 -10.11 -5.21 -0.09
CA SER A 112 -11.15 -5.45 0.94
C SER A 112 -12.43 -4.58 0.78
N GLY A 113 -12.33 -3.43 0.11
CA GLY A 113 -13.47 -2.53 -0.11
C GLY A 113 -14.53 -3.11 -1.04
N LEU A 114 -14.16 -4.10 -1.87
CA LEU A 114 -15.04 -4.71 -2.86
C LEU A 114 -16.23 -5.45 -2.22
N ILE A 115 -16.00 -6.01 -1.02
CA ILE A 115 -17.01 -6.74 -0.26
C ILE A 115 -17.62 -5.85 0.83
N LEU A 116 -16.77 -5.07 1.52
CA LEU A 116 -17.21 -4.29 2.68
C LEU A 116 -18.11 -3.11 2.28
N LEU A 117 -17.85 -2.42 1.15
CA LEU A 117 -18.66 -1.27 0.75
C LEU A 117 -20.10 -1.68 0.37
N PRO A 118 -20.34 -2.73 -0.45
CA PRO A 118 -21.70 -3.24 -0.68
C PRO A 118 -22.37 -3.73 0.61
N ALA A 119 -21.64 -4.44 1.48
CA ALA A 119 -22.18 -4.91 2.75
C ALA A 119 -22.63 -3.73 3.63
N GLY A 120 -21.82 -2.68 3.75
CA GLY A 120 -22.18 -1.45 4.46
C GLY A 120 -23.43 -0.78 3.87
N ALA A 121 -23.52 -0.70 2.55
CA ALA A 121 -24.69 -0.14 1.87
C ALA A 121 -25.98 -0.93 2.18
N VAL A 122 -25.91 -2.26 2.12
CA VAL A 122 -27.05 -3.14 2.42
C VAL A 122 -27.47 -3.01 3.87
N ILE A 123 -26.52 -3.08 4.81
CA ILE A 123 -26.82 -2.95 6.25
C ILE A 123 -27.43 -1.58 6.55
N GLY A 124 -26.86 -0.51 6.00
CA GLY A 124 -27.38 0.85 6.15
C GLY A 124 -28.78 1.01 5.58
N TYR A 125 -29.05 0.43 4.40
CA TYR A 125 -30.38 0.46 3.80
C TYR A 125 -31.41 -0.30 4.65
N LEU A 126 -31.05 -1.51 5.13
CA LEU A 126 -31.95 -2.33 5.96
C LEU A 126 -32.26 -1.67 7.31
N HIS A 127 -31.28 -1.00 7.93
CA HIS A 127 -31.47 -0.37 9.24
C HIS A 127 -32.30 0.91 9.18
N PHE A 128 -32.11 1.76 8.16
CA PHE A 128 -32.76 3.06 8.05
C PHE A 128 -33.90 3.10 7.02
N GLY A 129 -34.15 2.01 6.30
CA GLY A 129 -35.23 1.88 5.31
C GLY A 129 -35.15 2.88 4.16
N SER A 130 -33.96 3.41 3.84
CA SER A 130 -33.81 4.48 2.86
C SER A 130 -32.47 4.44 2.12
N ILE A 131 -32.45 5.03 0.92
CA ILE A 131 -31.24 5.19 0.11
C ILE A 131 -30.18 6.00 0.88
N ALA A 132 -30.60 7.05 1.59
CA ALA A 132 -29.73 7.83 2.47
C ALA A 132 -29.07 6.95 3.54
N GLY A 133 -29.80 6.00 4.11
CA GLY A 133 -29.27 4.98 5.02
C GLY A 133 -28.17 4.12 4.39
N GLY A 134 -28.37 3.69 3.14
CA GLY A 134 -27.34 2.96 2.39
C GLY A 134 -26.09 3.79 2.15
N CYS A 135 -26.25 5.06 1.76
CA CYS A 135 -25.14 6.01 1.61
C CYS A 135 -24.36 6.25 2.91
N LEU A 136 -25.06 6.34 4.04
CA LEU A 136 -24.45 6.43 5.37
C LEU A 136 -23.64 5.16 5.68
N GLY A 137 -24.20 3.98 5.41
CA GLY A 137 -23.52 2.71 5.64
C GLY A 137 -22.20 2.59 4.87
N ILE A 138 -22.14 3.09 3.64
CA ILE A 138 -20.89 3.19 2.84
C ILE A 138 -19.85 4.06 3.56
N HIS A 139 -20.24 5.24 4.05
CA HIS A 139 -19.33 6.15 4.75
C HIS A 139 -18.83 5.57 6.08
N ILE A 140 -19.71 4.89 6.83
CA ILE A 140 -19.30 4.19 8.06
C ILE A 140 -18.25 3.13 7.76
N VAL A 141 -18.40 2.34 6.68
CA VAL A 141 -17.39 1.36 6.27
C VAL A 141 -16.07 2.03 5.93
N PHE A 142 -16.09 3.15 5.19
CA PHE A 142 -14.86 3.91 4.92
C PHE A 142 -14.19 4.35 6.23
N LEU A 143 -14.93 4.90 7.19
CA LEU A 143 -14.37 5.38 8.47
C LEU A 143 -13.83 4.23 9.34
N ILE A 144 -14.62 3.18 9.56
CA ILE A 144 -14.23 2.03 10.38
C ILE A 144 -12.98 1.36 9.81
N ARG A 145 -12.90 1.22 8.49
CA ARG A 145 -11.75 0.60 7.84
C ARG A 145 -10.45 1.35 8.12
N HIS A 146 -10.49 2.68 8.06
CA HIS A 146 -9.31 3.50 8.34
C HIS A 146 -8.96 3.50 9.82
N LEU A 147 -9.95 3.47 10.73
CA LEU A 147 -9.74 3.25 12.17
C LEU A 147 -9.08 1.88 12.46
N ILE A 148 -9.56 0.81 11.84
CA ILE A 148 -8.97 -0.54 11.98
C ILE A 148 -7.53 -0.53 11.47
N ARG A 149 -7.25 0.12 10.34
CA ARG A 149 -5.89 0.28 9.83
C ARG A 149 -4.99 0.97 10.85
N ASP A 150 -5.46 2.05 11.47
CA ASP A 150 -4.68 2.80 12.45
C ASP A 150 -4.43 1.97 13.73
N ILE A 151 -5.41 1.18 14.18
CA ILE A 151 -5.25 0.25 15.30
C ILE A 151 -4.23 -0.84 14.95
N ILE A 152 -4.31 -1.44 13.76
CA ILE A 152 -3.36 -2.48 13.32
C ILE A 152 -1.96 -1.91 13.20
N LEU A 153 -1.80 -0.74 12.58
CA LEU A 153 -0.49 -0.07 12.45
C LEU A 153 0.08 0.29 13.82
N SER A 154 -0.75 0.84 14.72
CA SER A 154 -0.33 1.14 16.10
C SER A 154 0.11 -0.13 16.85
N LEU A 155 -0.62 -1.24 16.71
CA LEU A 155 -0.24 -2.53 17.27
C LEU A 155 1.07 -3.04 16.68
N VAL A 156 1.25 -3.00 15.36
CA VAL A 156 2.50 -3.39 14.69
C VAL A 156 3.67 -2.53 15.17
N PHE A 157 3.49 -1.22 15.30
CA PHE A 157 4.54 -0.32 15.80
C PHE A 157 4.87 -0.55 17.28
N LYS A 158 3.88 -0.92 18.11
CA LYS A 158 4.11 -1.38 19.48
C LYS A 158 4.87 -2.71 19.52
N PHE A 159 4.51 -3.68 18.68
CA PHE A 159 5.19 -4.98 18.60
C PHE A 159 6.64 -4.87 18.07
N LEU A 160 6.90 -3.91 17.19
CA LEU A 160 8.25 -3.62 16.67
C LEU A 160 9.10 -2.75 17.62
N GLY A 161 8.56 -2.36 18.80
CA GLY A 161 9.30 -1.57 19.79
C GLY A 161 9.62 -0.14 19.34
N MET A 162 8.96 0.38 18.30
CA MET A 162 9.23 1.72 17.73
C MET A 162 8.37 2.83 18.36
N VAL A 163 7.48 2.48 19.29
CA VAL A 163 6.69 3.42 20.09
C VAL A 163 7.04 3.18 21.55
N SER A 164 7.94 3.99 22.09
CA SER A 164 8.11 4.13 23.54
C SER A 164 6.94 4.94 24.08
N GLU A 165 6.35 4.50 25.19
CA GLU A 165 5.26 5.18 25.91
C GLU A 165 5.55 6.66 26.21
#